data_AF-A0A087SHK2-F1
#
_entry.id   AF-A0A087SHK2-F1
#
_cell.length_a   1.000
_cell.length_b   1.000
_cell.length_c   1.000
_cell.angle_alpha   90.00
_cell.angle_beta   90.00
_cell.angle_gamma   90.00
#
_symmetry.space_group_name_H-M   'P 1'
#
loop_
_entity.id
_entity.type
_entity.pdbx_description
1 polymer ?
#
loop_
_entity_poly.entity_id
_entity_poly.type
_entity_poly.pdbx_seq_one_letter_code
_entity_poly.pdbx_strand_id
1 'polypeptide(L)'
;MSTPEELPPDGVKIISLLRSMGVTAYEPRVIQQLLDFQYRYTAECLQDAEAIAERSLGPRPEVTMPHVVLATELASAHTFTNPPSLKVRGKGMLFMT
;
A
#
# COMPACT_ATOMS: atom_id res chain seq x y z
N MET A 1 23.31 14.21 -8.72
CA MET A 1 22.59 12.91 -8.72
C MET A 1 23.04 12.20 -7.45
N SER A 2 22.15 11.89 -6.54
CA SER A 2 22.49 11.08 -5.37
C SER A 2 22.93 9.70 -5.84
N THR A 3 24.13 9.28 -5.44
CA THR A 3 24.70 8.01 -5.88
C THR A 3 24.05 6.86 -5.10
N PRO A 4 23.99 5.63 -5.64
CA PRO A 4 23.38 4.48 -4.94
C PRO A 4 23.98 4.18 -3.55
N GLU A 5 25.19 4.68 -3.28
CA GLU A 5 25.93 4.55 -2.02
C GLU A 5 25.38 5.44 -0.89
N GLU A 6 24.60 6.48 -1.20
CA GLU A 6 24.00 7.38 -0.22
C GLU A 6 22.61 6.91 0.27
N LEU A 7 22.03 5.90 -0.37
CA LEU A 7 20.68 5.41 -0.07
C LEU A 7 20.71 4.31 0.99
N PRO A 8 19.71 4.26 1.90
CA PRO A 8 19.57 3.14 2.82
C PRO A 8 19.35 1.82 2.06
N PRO A 9 19.57 0.66 2.70
CA PRO A 9 19.44 -0.65 2.05
C PRO A 9 18.08 -0.87 1.34
N ASP A 10 16.99 -0.35 1.90
CA ASP A 10 15.67 -0.46 1.31
C ASP A 10 15.50 0.40 0.04
N GLY A 11 16.24 1.51 -0.06
CA GLY A 11 16.28 2.32 -1.29
C GLY A 11 16.91 1.56 -2.45
N VAL A 12 17.95 0.77 -2.18
CA VAL A 12 18.58 -0.11 -3.19
C VAL A 12 17.62 -1.20 -3.67
N LYS A 13 16.75 -1.71 -2.78
CA LYS A 13 15.70 -2.67 -3.16
C LYS A 13 14.65 -2.02 -4.06
N ILE A 14 14.23 -0.79 -3.78
CA ILE A 14 13.30 -0.05 -4.65
C ILE A 14 13.89 0.17 -6.04
N ILE A 15 15.17 0.51 -6.15
CA ILE A 15 15.87 0.62 -7.45
C ILE A 15 15.83 -0.71 -8.20
N SER A 16 16.07 -1.82 -7.49
CA SER A 16 16.04 -3.16 -8.06
C SER A 16 14.63 -3.55 -8.54
N LEU A 17 13.59 -3.13 -7.81
CA LEU A 17 12.19 -3.31 -8.18
C LEU A 17 11.81 -2.48 -9.42
N LEU A 18 12.20 -1.21 -9.47
CA LEU A 18 11.96 -0.37 -10.65
C LEU A 18 12.62 -0.95 -11.89
N ARG A 19 13.86 -1.47 -11.75
CA ARG A 19 14.57 -2.15 -12.84
C ARG A 19 13.84 -3.40 -13.31
N SER A 20 13.31 -4.23 -12.40
CA SER A 20 12.57 -5.45 -12.79
C SER A 20 11.25 -5.14 -13.50
N MET A 21 10.66 -3.97 -13.21
CA MET A 21 9.49 -3.44 -13.92
C MET A 21 9.84 -2.76 -15.26
N GLY A 22 11.11 -2.74 -15.66
CA GLY A 22 11.57 -2.09 -16.91
C GLY A 22 11.70 -0.56 -16.82
N VAL A 23 11.58 0.02 -15.62
CA VAL A 23 11.73 1.46 -15.41
C VAL A 23 13.22 1.80 -15.25
N THR A 24 13.81 2.36 -16.31
CA THR A 24 15.25 2.68 -16.38
C THR A 24 15.55 4.17 -16.18
N ALA A 25 14.53 5.04 -16.31
CA ALA A 25 14.67 6.48 -16.16
C ALA A 25 13.62 7.02 -15.19
N TYR A 26 14.08 7.60 -14.08
CA TYR A 26 13.24 8.24 -13.06
C TYR A 26 14.04 9.34 -12.35
N GLU A 27 13.34 10.31 -11.78
CA GLU A 27 13.99 11.33 -10.94
C GLU A 27 14.46 10.70 -9.62
N PRO A 28 15.64 11.08 -9.08
CA PRO A 28 16.13 10.54 -7.80
C PRO A 28 15.13 10.66 -6.64
N ARG A 29 14.28 11.70 -6.64
CA ARG A 29 13.24 11.91 -5.62
C ARG A 29 12.18 10.82 -5.56
N VAL A 30 11.95 10.10 -6.67
CA VAL A 30 10.98 8.99 -6.72
C VAL A 30 11.35 7.89 -5.71
N ILE A 31 12.64 7.63 -5.50
CA ILE A 31 13.08 6.63 -4.53
C ILE A 31 12.69 7.05 -3.11
N GLN A 32 12.90 8.31 -2.75
CA GLN A 32 12.51 8.84 -1.44
C GLN A 32 10.99 8.80 -1.25
N GLN A 33 10.24 9.19 -2.27
CA GLN A 33 8.78 9.14 -2.24
C GLN A 33 8.24 7.71 -2.05
N LEU A 34 8.85 6.73 -2.72
CA LEU A 34 8.47 5.31 -2.59
C LEU A 34 8.87 4.75 -1.22
N LEU A 35 10.01 5.15 -0.66
CA LEU A 35 10.40 4.81 0.71
C LEU A 35 9.38 5.37 1.71
N ASP A 36 9.07 6.67 1.62
CA ASP A 36 8.09 7.31 2.49
C ASP A 36 6.72 6.65 2.41
N PHE A 37 6.27 6.34 1.19
CA PHE A 37 5.03 5.59 0.97
C PHE A 37 5.06 4.22 1.65
N GLN A 38 6.13 3.44 1.46
CA GLN A 38 6.25 2.10 2.05
C GLN A 38 6.22 2.15 3.58
N TYR A 39 6.98 3.06 4.19
CA TYR A 39 7.01 3.19 5.65
C TYR A 39 5.67 3.65 6.21
N ARG A 40 5.05 4.67 5.61
CA ARG A 40 3.75 5.17 6.05
C ARG A 40 2.65 4.13 5.90
N TYR A 41 2.56 3.47 4.74
CA TYR A 41 1.56 2.44 4.50
C TYR A 41 1.69 1.27 5.48
N THR A 42 2.92 0.82 5.75
CA THR A 42 3.18 -0.26 6.70
C THR A 42 2.80 0.16 8.12
N ALA A 43 3.16 1.38 8.53
CA ALA A 43 2.79 1.90 9.85
C ALA A 43 1.27 2.02 10.03
N GLU A 44 0.56 2.54 9.03
CA GLU A 44 -0.90 2.63 9.03
C GLU A 44 -1.55 1.23 9.13
N CYS A 45 -1.07 0.25 8.35
CA CYS A 45 -1.58 -1.13 8.44
C CYS A 45 -1.35 -1.77 9.82
N LEU A 46 -0.20 -1.51 10.45
CA LEU A 46 0.10 -2.06 11.78
C LEU A 46 -0.72 -1.38 12.89
N GLN A 47 -0.99 -0.07 12.77
CA GLN A 47 -1.88 0.65 13.67
C GLN A 47 -3.31 0.12 13.59
N ASP A 48 -3.80 -0.15 12.38
CA ASP A 48 -5.12 -0.76 12.19
C ASP A 48 -5.17 -2.19 12.75
N ALA A 49 -4.10 -2.97 12.58
CA ALA A 49 -4.01 -4.32 13.15
C ALA A 49 -4.02 -4.30 14.69
N GLU A 50 -3.32 -3.34 15.32
CA GLU A 50 -3.36 -3.13 16.77
C GLU A 50 -4.77 -2.76 17.24
N ALA A 51 -5.44 -1.84 16.56
CA ALA A 51 -6.81 -1.45 16.88
C ALA A 51 -7.82 -2.62 16.73
N ILE A 52 -7.63 -3.48 15.73
CA ILE A 52 -8.42 -4.70 15.56
C ILE A 52 -8.16 -5.68 16.71
N ALA A 53 -6.89 -5.88 17.08
CA ALA A 53 -6.49 -6.74 18.17
C ALA A 53 -7.10 -6.26 19.50
N GLU A 54 -7.11 -4.95 19.75
CA GLU A 54 -7.63 -4.35 20.99
C GLU A 54 -9.12 -4.58 21.13
N ARG A 55 -9.86 -4.49 20.02
CA ARG A 55 -11.31 -4.76 19.98
C ARG A 55 -11.64 -6.23 20.26
N SER A 56 -10.80 -7.15 19.80
CA SER A 56 -11.06 -8.59 19.94
C SER A 56 -10.55 -9.18 21.25
N LEU A 57 -9.40 -8.72 21.76
CA LEU A 57 -8.68 -9.33 22.88
C LEU A 57 -8.63 -8.45 24.13
N GLY A 58 -9.05 -7.19 24.04
CA GLY A 58 -8.98 -6.23 25.14
C GLY A 58 -7.68 -5.43 25.15
N PRO A 59 -7.37 -4.73 26.26
CA PRO A 59 -6.27 -3.76 26.31
C PRO A 59 -4.89 -4.43 26.25
N ARG A 60 -3.95 -3.82 25.49
CA ARG A 60 -2.58 -4.32 25.24
C ARG A 60 -2.53 -5.73 24.65
N PRO A 61 -3.19 -5.95 23.50
CA PRO A 61 -3.26 -7.25 22.86
C PRO A 61 -1.92 -7.63 22.21
N GLU A 62 -1.69 -8.92 22.05
CA GLU A 62 -0.65 -9.40 21.15
C GLU A 62 -1.18 -9.33 19.70
N VAL A 63 -0.45 -8.65 18.81
CA VAL A 63 -0.81 -8.56 17.40
C VAL A 63 -0.46 -9.87 16.69
N THR A 64 -1.49 -10.65 16.36
CA THR A 64 -1.36 -11.90 15.62
C THR A 64 -1.57 -11.70 14.11
N MET A 65 -1.14 -12.68 13.30
CA MET A 65 -1.24 -12.65 11.84
C MET A 65 -2.68 -12.36 11.31
N PRO A 66 -3.75 -12.95 11.87
CA PRO A 66 -5.12 -12.63 11.44
C PRO A 66 -5.48 -11.14 11.53
N HIS A 67 -4.97 -10.41 12.52
CA HIS A 67 -5.22 -8.97 12.64
C HIS A 67 -4.55 -8.20 11.50
N VAL A 68 -3.32 -8.57 11.13
CA VAL A 68 -2.58 -7.93 10.03
C VAL A 68 -3.24 -8.21 8.68
N VAL A 69 -3.68 -9.46 8.45
CA VAL A 69 -4.39 -9.83 7.21
C VAL A 69 -5.67 -9.01 7.07
N LEU A 70 -6.49 -8.95 8.13
CA LEU A 70 -7.73 -8.18 8.11
C LEU A 70 -7.47 -6.68 7.92
N ALA A 71 -6.47 -6.11 8.61
CA ALA A 71 -6.09 -4.71 8.43
C ALA A 71 -5.69 -4.40 6.98
N THR A 72 -4.91 -5.29 6.35
CA THR A 72 -4.46 -5.13 4.97
C THR A 72 -5.63 -5.21 3.98
N GLU A 73 -6.57 -6.14 4.18
CA GLU A 73 -7.78 -6.27 3.35
C GLU A 73 -8.65 -5.02 3.43
N LEU A 74 -8.84 -4.47 4.63
CA LEU A 74 -9.62 -3.24 4.86
C LEU A 74 -8.92 -2.03 4.22
N ALA A 75 -7.61 -1.89 4.40
CA ALA A 75 -6.82 -0.82 3.79
C ALA A 75 -6.89 -0.89 2.25
N SER A 76 -6.84 -2.10 1.67
CA SER A 76 -6.95 -2.28 0.23
C SER A 76 -8.31 -1.88 -0.30
N ALA A 77 -9.40 -2.23 0.40
CA ALA A 77 -10.76 -1.92 -0.02
C ALA A 77 -11.04 -0.41 -0.05
N HIS A 78 -10.41 0.35 0.87
CA HIS A 78 -10.60 1.80 0.97
C HIS A 78 -9.67 2.61 0.06
N THR A 79 -8.42 2.19 -0.10
CA THR A 79 -7.39 3.00 -0.78
C THR A 79 -7.23 2.63 -2.26
N PHE A 80 -7.35 1.34 -2.61
CA PHE A 80 -7.11 0.85 -3.98
C PHE A 80 -8.43 0.50 -4.66
N THR A 81 -9.19 1.54 -5.00
CA THR A 81 -10.43 1.35 -5.74
C THR A 81 -10.16 1.08 -7.21
N ASN A 82 -10.86 0.09 -7.76
CA ASN A 82 -10.86 -0.17 -9.18
C ASN A 82 -11.95 0.67 -9.85
N PRO A 83 -11.73 1.13 -11.11
CA PRO A 83 -12.81 1.72 -11.88
C PRO A 83 -14.00 0.73 -11.93
N PRO A 84 -15.25 1.24 -11.90
CA PRO A 84 -16.42 0.37 -11.88
C PRO A 84 -16.44 -0.54 -13.11
N SER A 85 -16.75 -1.82 -12.88
CA SER A 85 -16.77 -2.82 -13.95
C SER A 85 -17.78 -2.44 -15.06
N LEU A 86 -17.48 -2.81 -16.31
CA LEU A 86 -18.32 -2.51 -17.47
C LEU A 86 -19.77 -3.03 -17.33
N LYS A 87 -19.96 -4.13 -16.59
CA LYS A 87 -21.30 -4.68 -16.27
C LYS A 87 -22.17 -3.69 -15.49
N VAL A 88 -21.58 -2.88 -14.63
CA VAL A 88 -22.27 -1.84 -13.86
C VAL A 88 -22.49 -0.59 -14.73
N ARG A 89 -21.54 -0.27 -15.61
CA ARG A 89 -21.63 0.87 -16.54
C ARG A 89 -22.76 0.72 -17.58
N GLY A 90 -22.97 -0.49 -18.11
CA GLY A 90 -24.04 -0.77 -19.06
C GLY A 90 -25.46 -0.64 -18.48
N LYS A 91 -25.62 -0.85 -17.16
CA LYS A 91 -26.89 -0.64 -16.46
C LYS A 91 -27.22 0.83 -16.23
N GLY A 92 -26.23 1.72 -16.13
CA GLY A 92 -26.47 3.17 -16.00
C GLY A 92 -26.91 3.85 -17.30
N MET A 93 -26.52 3.32 -18.46
CA MET A 93 -26.89 3.88 -19.76
C MET A 93 -28.34 3.54 -20.17
N LEU A 94 -28.88 2.41 -19.69
CA LEU A 94 -30.21 1.93 -20.07
C LEU A 94 -31.36 2.64 -19.32
N PHE A 95 -31.07 3.49 -18.33
CA PHE A 95 -32.05 4.28 -17.59
C PHE A 95 -32.09 5.76 -18.02
N MET A 96 -31.38 6.13 -19.09
CA MET A 96 -31.25 7.51 -19.58
C MET A 96 -31.64 7.68 -21.06
N THR A 97 -32.46 6.77 -21.61
CA THR A 97 -33.12 6.88 -22.92
C THR A 97 -34.55 6.39 -22.77
#